data_AF-A0A382SA24-F1
#
_entry.id   AF-A0A382SA24-F1
#
_cell.length_a   1.000
_cell.length_b   1.000
_cell.length_c   1.000
_cell.angle_alpha   90.00
_cell.angle_beta   90.00
_cell.angle_gamma   90.00
#
_symmetry.space_group_name_H-M   'P 1'
#
loop_
_entity.id
_entity.type
_entity.pdbx_description
1 polymer ?
#
loop_
_entity_poly.entity_id
_entity_poly.type
_entity_poly.pdbx_seq_one_letter_code
_entity_poly.pdbx_strand_id
1 'polypeptide(L)'
;MAIKKKRICVITGSRAEYGLLRKLIAQIEKDKTLKLQLLVTGSHLEKKYGYTIREIEKDNFLIDAKIKIHEKDVESYPNIVS
;
A
#
# COMPACT_ATOMS: atom_id res chain seq x y z
N MET A 1 -12.79 -29.32 6.46
CA MET A 1 -11.57 -28.79 5.80
C MET A 1 -11.56 -27.27 5.91
N ALA A 2 -10.46 -26.65 6.34
CA ALA A 2 -10.32 -25.21 6.31
C ALA A 2 -9.93 -24.76 4.90
N ILE A 3 -10.66 -23.79 4.32
CA ILE A 3 -10.31 -23.21 3.02
C ILE A 3 -9.04 -22.37 3.21
N LYS A 4 -7.97 -22.69 2.47
CA LYS A 4 -6.74 -21.89 2.47
C LYS A 4 -7.04 -20.55 1.79
N LYS A 5 -6.93 -19.45 2.55
CA LYS A 5 -7.14 -18.10 2.02
C LYS A 5 -6.13 -17.78 0.91
N LYS A 6 -6.60 -17.21 -0.21
CA LYS A 6 -5.73 -16.65 -1.26
C LYS A 6 -5.19 -15.30 -0.78
N ARG A 7 -3.90 -15.05 -0.98
CA ARG A 7 -3.26 -13.79 -0.55
C ARG A 7 -3.31 -12.79 -1.69
N ILE A 8 -3.76 -11.58 -1.39
CA ILE A 8 -3.78 -10.47 -2.33
C ILE A 8 -2.92 -9.35 -1.75
N CYS A 9 -1.83 -9.03 -2.43
CA CYS A 9 -0.95 -7.91 -2.06
C CYS A 9 -1.40 -6.65 -2.80
N VAL A 10 -1.74 -5.61 -2.05
CA VAL A 10 -2.06 -4.28 -2.59
C VAL A 10 -0.93 -3.35 -2.20
N ILE A 11 -0.37 -2.66 -3.19
CA ILE A 11 0.68 -1.65 -3.00
C ILE A 11 0.10 -0.30 -3.36
N THR A 12 0.34 0.71 -2.53
CA THR A 12 -0.03 2.10 -2.85
C THR A 12 1.09 3.06 -2.48
N GLY A 13 1.43 3.96 -3.42
CA GLY A 13 2.51 4.94 -3.31
C GLY A 13 2.03 6.38 -3.16
N SER A 14 0.76 6.65 -3.42
CA SER A 14 0.21 8.02 -3.39
C SER A 14 -1.26 8.10 -3.00
N ARG A 15 -1.66 9.27 -2.49
CA ARG A 15 -3.06 9.54 -2.12
C ARG A 15 -4.03 9.34 -3.29
N ALA A 16 -3.61 9.64 -4.52
CA ALA A 16 -4.42 9.46 -5.72
C ALA A 16 -4.73 7.98 -5.97
N GLU A 17 -3.74 7.11 -5.83
CA GLU A 17 -3.91 5.65 -5.92
C GLU A 17 -4.75 5.12 -4.77
N TYR A 18 -4.43 5.51 -3.52
CA TYR A 18 -5.15 5.04 -2.34
C TYR A 18 -6.64 5.37 -2.41
N GLY A 19 -7.00 6.57 -2.88
CA GLY A 19 -8.41 6.96 -3.05
C GLY A 19 -9.20 5.99 -3.94
N LEU A 20 -8.57 5.48 -5.02
CA LEU A 20 -9.18 4.50 -5.93
C LEU A 20 -9.21 3.10 -5.30
N LEU A 21 -8.14 2.70 -4.62
CA LEU A 21 -7.98 1.36 -4.06
C LEU A 21 -8.72 1.15 -2.74
N ARG A 22 -9.08 2.22 -2.01
CA ARG A 22 -9.66 2.16 -0.66
C ARG A 22 -10.88 1.23 -0.57
N LYS A 23 -11.80 1.31 -1.54
CA LYS A 23 -12.98 0.43 -1.58
C LYS A 23 -12.60 -1.02 -1.86
N LEU A 24 -11.65 -1.26 -2.76
CA LEU A 24 -11.16 -2.61 -3.08
C LEU A 24 -10.48 -3.26 -1.87
N ILE A 25 -9.61 -2.52 -1.18
CA ILE A 25 -8.93 -2.97 0.04
C ILE A 25 -9.97 -3.40 1.09
N ALA A 26 -11.00 -2.58 1.32
CA ALA A 26 -12.08 -2.89 2.25
C ALA A 26 -12.86 -4.17 1.88
N GLN A 27 -13.05 -4.45 0.59
CA GLN A 27 -13.73 -5.67 0.14
C GLN A 27 -12.83 -6.90 0.31
N ILE A 28 -11.54 -6.79 0.00
CA ILE A 28 -10.57 -7.89 0.17
C ILE A 28 -10.45 -8.27 1.65
N GLU A 29 -10.40 -7.29 2.56
CA GLU A 29 -10.29 -7.53 4.00
C GLU A 29 -11.52 -8.28 4.57
N LYS A 30 -12.71 -7.96 4.07
CA LYS A 30 -13.98 -8.57 4.51
C LYS A 30 -14.22 -9.97 3.94
N ASP A 31 -13.51 -10.35 2.89
CA ASP A 31 -13.71 -11.62 2.22
C ASP A 31 -13.15 -12.81 3.04
N LYS A 32 -13.98 -13.85 3.22
CA LYS A 32 -13.63 -15.03 4.02
C LYS A 32 -12.62 -15.95 3.33
N THR A 33 -12.47 -15.84 2.02
CA THR A 33 -11.58 -16.64 1.17
C THR A 33 -10.28 -15.91 0.81
N LEU A 34 -10.20 -14.60 1.09
CA LEU A 34 -9.02 -13.79 0.83
C LEU A 34 -8.29 -13.40 2.12
N LYS A 35 -7.00 -13.12 1.97
CA LYS A 35 -6.14 -12.46 2.96
C LYS A 35 -5.51 -11.25 2.28
N LEU A 36 -5.85 -10.07 2.77
CA LEU A 36 -5.18 -8.83 2.38
C LEU A 36 -3.73 -8.84 2.89
N GLN A 37 -2.82 -8.32 2.06
CA GLN A 37 -1.51 -7.82 2.46
C GLN A 37 -1.38 -6.39 1.93
N LEU A 38 -1.23 -5.41 2.81
CA LEU A 38 -1.18 -3.99 2.41
C LEU A 38 0.23 -3.43 2.58
N LEU A 39 0.77 -2.92 1.48
CA LEU A 39 2.08 -2.30 1.39
C LEU A 39 1.94 -0.82 1.06
N VAL A 40 2.56 0.02 1.88
CA VAL A 40 2.52 1.48 1.72
C VAL A 40 3.93 1.98 1.41
N THR A 41 4.06 2.79 0.36
CA THR A 41 5.35 3.31 -0.11
C THR A 41 5.22 4.76 -0.60
N GLY A 42 6.29 5.31 -1.17
CA GLY A 42 6.31 6.60 -1.86
C GLY A 42 5.83 7.76 -0.99
N SER A 43 5.07 8.66 -1.62
CA SER A 43 4.60 9.92 -1.03
C SER A 43 3.77 9.76 0.26
N HIS A 44 3.16 8.59 0.50
CA HIS A 44 2.46 8.33 1.77
C HIS A 44 3.37 8.46 3.00
N LEU A 45 4.64 8.07 2.85
CA LEU A 45 5.62 8.03 3.93
C LEU A 45 6.41 9.33 4.08
N GLU A 46 6.13 10.32 3.25
CA GLU A 46 6.90 11.55 3.17
C GLU A 46 6.15 12.73 3.76
N LYS A 47 6.77 13.39 4.74
CA LYS A 47 6.17 14.57 5.39
C LYS A 47 5.95 15.73 4.43
N LYS A 48 6.85 15.92 3.45
CA LYS A 48 6.74 16.99 2.43
C LYS A 48 5.50 16.87 1.55
N TYR A 49 4.90 15.68 1.44
CA TYR A 49 3.68 15.42 0.67
C TYR A 49 2.43 15.22 1.55
N GLY A 50 2.47 15.68 2.80
CA GLY A 50 1.31 15.66 3.71
C GLY A 50 1.21 14.42 4.59
N TYR A 51 2.14 13.46 4.50
CA TYR A 51 2.21 12.26 5.36
C TYR A 51 0.87 11.48 5.40
N THR A 52 0.35 11.20 4.21
CA THR A 52 -1.01 10.67 3.98
C THR A 52 -1.18 9.21 4.43
N ILE A 53 -0.12 8.55 4.89
CA ILE A 53 -0.22 7.26 5.61
C ILE A 53 -1.20 7.31 6.79
N ARG A 54 -1.36 8.48 7.43
CA ARG A 54 -2.32 8.67 8.53
C ARG A 54 -3.77 8.46 8.09
N GLU A 55 -4.09 8.69 6.81
CA GLU A 55 -5.43 8.42 6.28
C GLU A 55 -5.70 6.91 6.22
N ILE A 56 -4.69 6.13 5.82
CA ILE A 56 -4.74 4.66 5.80
C ILE A 56 -4.90 4.09 7.22
N GLU A 57 -4.12 4.62 8.18
CA GLU A 57 -4.21 4.22 9.59
C GLU A 57 -5.57 4.56 10.21
N LYS A 58 -6.16 5.73 9.87
CA LYS A 58 -7.51 6.12 10.31
C LYS A 58 -8.61 5.20 9.79
N ASP A 59 -8.39 4.56 8.65
CA ASP A 59 -9.32 3.59 8.07
C ASP A 59 -9.24 2.20 8.75
N ASN A 60 -8.36 2.05 9.74
CA ASN A 60 -8.11 0.81 10.49
C ASN A 60 -7.59 -0.35 9.64
N PHE A 61 -7.00 -0.07 8.46
CA PHE A 61 -6.31 -1.11 7.70
C PHE A 61 -4.97 -1.46 8.35
N LEU A 62 -4.71 -2.76 8.51
CA LEU A 62 -3.39 -3.24 8.90
C LEU A 62 -2.41 -3.03 7.73
N ILE A 63 -1.34 -2.28 7.99
CA ILE A 63 -0.24 -2.12 7.04
C ILE A 63 0.82 -3.18 7.32
N ASP A 64 0.95 -4.17 6.44
CA ASP A 64 1.92 -5.26 6.58
C ASP A 64 3.36 -4.78 6.40
N ALA A 65 3.58 -3.76 5.55
CA ALA A 65 4.90 -3.16 5.38
C ALA A 65 4.85 -1.70 4.92
N LYS A 66 5.85 -0.93 5.38
CA LYS A 66 6.10 0.46 4.99
C LYS A 66 7.48 0.51 4.33
N ILE A 67 7.54 0.74 3.01
CA ILE A 67 8.80 0.77 2.27
C ILE A 67 9.13 2.22 1.92
N LYS A 68 10.25 2.73 2.45
CA LYS A 68 10.75 4.05 2.04
C LYS A 68 11.52 3.90 0.74
N ILE A 69 11.28 4.82 -0.19
CA ILE A 69 12.08 4.97 -1.42
C ILE A 69 12.92 6.22 -1.22
N HIS A 70 14.24 6.07 -1.30
CA HIS A 70 15.19 7.17 -1.25
C HIS A 70 15.61 7.56 -2.68
N GLU A 71 15.92 8.84 -2.90
CA GLU A 71 16.37 9.33 -4.22
C GLU A 71 17.60 8.57 -4.74
N LYS A 72 18.49 8.13 -3.83
CA LYS A 72 19.66 7.29 -4.14
C LYS A 72 19.30 5.88 -4.63
N ASP A 73 18.11 5.39 -4.30
CA ASP A 73 17.64 4.09 -4.77
C ASP A 73 17.31 4.15 -6.28
N VAL A 74 16.94 5.33 -6.79
CA VAL A 74 16.63 5.54 -8.21
C VAL A 74 17.90 5.59 -9.06
N GLU A 75 18.99 6.19 -8.54
CA GLU A 75 20.30 6.20 -9.21
C GLU A 75 20.86 4.79 -9.46
N SER A 76 20.46 3.81 -8.65
CA SER A 76 20.88 2.41 -8.80
C SER A 76 20.15 1.69 -9.96
N TYR A 77 19.09 2.28 -10.52
CA TYR A 77 18.28 1.73 -11.62
C TYR A 77 18.02 2.79 -12.71
N PRO A 78 19.04 3.19 -13.48
CA PRO A 78 18.96 4.31 -14.42
C PRO A 78 17.95 4.11 -15.56
N ASN A 79 17.53 2.88 -15.84
CA ASN A 79 16.59 2.55 -16.92
C ASN A 79 15.10 2.64 -16.53
N ILE A 80 14.78 3.04 -15.28
CA ILE A 80 13.39 3.09 -14.78
C ILE A 80 12.81 4.52 -14.85
N VAL A 81 13.64 5.51 -15.16
CA VAL A 81 13.20 6.91 -15.30
C VAL A 81 12.91 7.17 -16.78
N SER A 82 11.63 7.41 -17.10
CA SER A 82 11.16 7.87 -18.41
C SER A 82 11.57 9.31 -18.69
#